data_AF-A0A812Q0G7-F1
#
_entry.id   AF-A0A812Q0G7-F1
#
_cell.length_a   1.000
_cell.length_b   1.000
_cell.length_c   1.000
_cell.angle_alpha   90.00
_cell.angle_beta   90.00
_cell.angle_gamma   90.00
#
_symmetry.space_group_name_H-M   'P 1'
#
loop_
_entity.id
_entity.type
_entity.pdbx_description
1 polymer ?
#
loop_
_entity_poly.entity_id
_entity_poly.type
_entity_poly.pdbx_seq_one_letter_code
_entity_poly.pdbx_strand_id
1 'polypeptide(L)'
;DTLLIFDWDDTVLPSSWVQSQGLRLDESSEVLPHHRRQLFEVATAAAETLRLAKQLGTVVIITNAERGWIELSCQKFLPTLYPALESVKVLSARTTYESSTLASPLEWKVRAFATEIERVYGRAGLTQPSRRKNVLSLGDSVHEREALRRATLHLPGCWSKCLKFVERPDISKICHQHALVCNHFERLVQHADNLDYSIRC
;
A
#
# COMPACT_ATOMS: atom_id res chain seq x y z
N ASP A 1 8.91 15.96 5.91
CA ASP A 1 8.00 14.85 6.21
C ASP A 1 7.83 13.99 4.97
N THR A 2 7.78 12.67 5.14
CA THR A 2 7.50 11.70 4.08
C THR A 2 6.26 10.91 4.45
N LEU A 3 5.33 10.79 3.51
CA LEU A 3 4.15 9.92 3.60
C LEU A 3 4.33 8.74 2.64
N LEU A 4 4.19 7.54 3.16
CA LEU A 4 4.29 6.27 2.44
C LEU A 4 2.91 5.59 2.47
N ILE A 5 2.30 5.45 1.31
CA ILE A 5 0.97 4.87 1.12
C ILE A 5 1.12 3.51 0.47
N PHE A 6 0.67 2.47 1.14
CA PHE A 6 0.66 1.10 0.63
C PHE A 6 -0.77 0.69 0.28
N ASP A 7 -0.94 0.00 -0.84
CA ASP A 7 -2.10 -0.87 -1.01
C ASP A 7 -1.93 -2.17 -0.22
N TRP A 8 -3.02 -2.94 -0.11
CA TRP A 8 -3.02 -4.23 0.57
C TRP A 8 -3.08 -5.39 -0.42
N ASP A 9 -4.16 -5.46 -1.20
CA ASP A 9 -4.44 -6.54 -2.15
C ASP A 9 -3.43 -6.53 -3.29
N ASP A 10 -2.94 -7.71 -3.66
CA ASP A 10 -1.86 -7.97 -4.62
C ASP A 10 -0.58 -7.12 -4.46
N THR A 11 -0.45 -6.44 -3.33
CA THR A 11 0.66 -5.54 -3.00
C THR A 11 1.42 -6.04 -1.78
N VAL A 12 0.71 -6.28 -0.67
CA VAL A 12 1.24 -6.88 0.57
C VAL A 12 0.71 -8.31 0.74
N LEU A 13 -0.61 -8.47 0.59
CA LEU A 13 -1.26 -9.77 0.51
C LEU A 13 -1.32 -10.21 -0.96
N PRO A 14 -0.85 -11.41 -1.33
CA PRO A 14 -0.99 -11.90 -2.70
C PRO A 14 -2.41 -12.45 -2.89
N SER A 15 -3.41 -11.56 -2.85
CA SER A 15 -4.83 -11.90 -2.73
C SER A 15 -5.35 -12.66 -3.95
N SER A 16 -4.90 -12.34 -5.16
CA SER A 16 -5.22 -13.12 -6.37
C SER A 16 -4.61 -14.52 -6.31
N TRP A 17 -3.39 -14.66 -5.79
CA TRP A 17 -2.78 -15.97 -5.59
C TRP A 17 -3.57 -16.77 -4.55
N VAL A 18 -3.89 -16.17 -3.39
CA VAL A 18 -4.72 -16.79 -2.33
C VAL A 18 -6.04 -17.30 -2.91
N GLN A 19 -6.72 -16.47 -3.71
CA GLN A 19 -7.96 -16.86 -4.38
C GLN A 19 -7.75 -18.01 -5.37
N SER A 20 -6.66 -18.00 -6.15
CA SER A 20 -6.33 -19.06 -7.12
C SER A 20 -6.08 -20.42 -6.45
N GLN A 21 -5.66 -20.42 -5.18
CA GLN A 21 -5.49 -21.62 -4.37
C GLN A 21 -6.81 -22.11 -3.73
N GLY A 22 -7.93 -21.43 -3.97
CA GLY A 22 -9.22 -21.74 -3.37
C GLY A 22 -9.32 -21.37 -1.89
N LEU A 23 -8.40 -20.57 -1.37
CA LEU A 23 -8.35 -20.16 0.03
C LEU A 23 -9.35 -19.02 0.30
N ARG A 24 -10.07 -19.13 1.41
CA ARG A 24 -11.09 -18.17 1.87
C ARG A 24 -10.84 -17.76 3.32
N LEU A 25 -11.46 -16.66 3.75
CA LEU A 25 -11.34 -16.18 5.13
C LEU A 25 -12.09 -17.05 6.14
N ASP A 26 -13.11 -17.77 5.70
CA ASP A 26 -13.94 -18.56 6.60
C ASP A 26 -13.15 -19.68 7.30
N GLU A 27 -13.68 -20.15 8.43
CA GLU A 27 -13.03 -21.15 9.27
C GLU A 27 -12.88 -22.50 8.55
N SER A 28 -13.77 -22.81 7.60
CA SER A 28 -13.74 -24.07 6.85
C SER A 28 -12.58 -24.13 5.84
N SER A 29 -12.03 -22.99 5.46
CA SER A 29 -10.87 -22.91 4.58
C SER A 29 -9.57 -23.20 5.35
N GLU A 30 -9.03 -24.40 5.17
CA GLU A 30 -7.74 -24.78 5.74
C GLU A 30 -6.57 -24.27 4.88
N VAL A 31 -5.59 -23.60 5.52
CA VAL A 31 -4.33 -23.22 4.87
C VAL A 31 -3.34 -24.37 5.04
N LEU A 32 -3.06 -25.08 3.95
CA LEU A 32 -2.21 -26.27 3.95
C LEU A 32 -0.74 -25.92 4.27
N PRO A 33 0.07 -26.86 4.78
CA PRO A 33 1.46 -26.58 5.16
C PRO A 33 2.32 -25.98 4.05
N HIS A 34 2.10 -26.37 2.79
CA HIS A 34 2.85 -25.80 1.67
C HIS A 34 2.45 -24.34 1.39
N HIS A 35 1.15 -24.02 1.44
CA HIS A 35 0.67 -22.63 1.35
C HIS A 35 1.22 -21.78 2.49
N ARG A 36 1.25 -22.31 3.72
CA ARG A 36 1.80 -21.59 4.89
C ARG A 36 3.27 -21.22 4.69
N ARG A 37 4.09 -22.13 4.13
CA ARG A 37 5.50 -21.83 3.84
C ARG A 37 5.64 -20.70 2.82
N GLN A 38 4.88 -20.75 1.73
CA GLN A 38 4.89 -19.71 0.70
C GLN A 38 4.43 -18.35 1.27
N LEU A 39 3.33 -18.33 2.02
CA LEU A 39 2.81 -17.12 2.65
C LEU A 39 3.76 -16.58 3.73
N PHE A 40 4.52 -17.43 4.42
CA PHE A 40 5.54 -17.00 5.36
C PHE A 40 6.69 -16.25 4.68
N GLU A 41 7.09 -16.66 3.47
CA GLU A 41 8.10 -15.93 2.67
C GLU A 41 7.59 -14.52 2.33
N VAL A 42 6.33 -14.42 1.90
CA VAL A 42 5.69 -13.13 1.60
C VAL A 42 5.61 -12.25 2.85
N ALA A 43 5.16 -12.81 3.97
CA ALA A 43 5.07 -12.11 5.25
C ALA A 43 6.44 -11.56 5.68
N THR A 44 7.51 -12.34 5.49
CA THR A 44 8.88 -11.92 5.82
C THR A 44 9.33 -10.73 4.97
N ALA A 45 9.15 -10.82 3.64
CA ALA A 45 9.55 -9.76 2.72
C ALA A 45 8.74 -8.45 2.94
N ALA A 46 7.43 -8.58 3.13
CA ALA A 46 6.55 -7.45 3.40
C ALA A 46 6.82 -6.81 4.76
N ALA A 47 7.09 -7.61 5.80
CA ALA A 47 7.42 -7.12 7.13
C ALA A 47 8.68 -6.26 7.12
N GLU A 48 9.72 -6.70 6.42
CA GLU A 48 10.96 -5.95 6.28
C GLU A 48 10.74 -4.62 5.52
N THR A 49 9.93 -4.65 4.47
CA THR A 49 9.55 -3.43 3.74
C THR A 49 8.82 -2.43 4.65
N LEU A 50 7.81 -2.89 5.41
CA LEU A 50 7.06 -2.04 6.34
C LEU A 50 7.94 -1.51 7.47
N ARG A 51 8.84 -2.34 8.00
CA ARG A 51 9.81 -1.94 9.03
C ARG A 51 10.69 -0.79 8.55
N LEU A 52 11.25 -0.89 7.34
CA LEU A 52 12.02 0.18 6.72
C LEU A 52 11.17 1.42 6.42
N ALA A 53 9.96 1.24 5.89
CA ALA A 53 9.03 2.34 5.63
C ALA A 53 8.76 3.18 6.89
N LYS A 54 8.53 2.52 8.03
CA LYS A 54 8.31 3.18 9.32
C LYS A 54 9.49 4.02 9.79
N GLN A 55 10.72 3.63 9.42
CA GLN A 55 11.92 4.41 9.74
C GLN A 55 12.08 5.62 8.82
N LEU A 56 11.49 5.57 7.61
CA LEU A 56 11.65 6.59 6.58
C LEU A 56 10.51 7.62 6.54
N GLY A 57 9.39 7.37 7.22
CA GLY A 57 8.27 8.31 7.27
C GLY A 57 7.00 7.77 7.92
N THR A 58 5.91 8.51 7.71
CA THR A 58 4.57 8.08 8.15
C THR A 58 4.02 7.05 7.17
N VAL A 59 3.65 5.87 7.66
CA VAL A 59 3.08 4.78 6.86
C VAL A 59 1.57 4.73 7.04
N VAL A 60 0.85 4.59 5.93
CA VAL A 60 -0.59 4.29 5.90
C VAL A 60 -0.85 3.19 4.88
N ILE A 61 -1.78 2.28 5.20
CA ILE A 61 -2.27 1.27 4.27
C ILE A 61 -3.69 1.67 3.84
N ILE A 62 -3.92 1.78 2.54
CA ILE A 62 -5.19 2.18 1.93
C ILE A 62 -5.65 1.11 0.94
N THR A 63 -6.72 0.38 1.29
CA THR A 63 -7.33 -0.65 0.44
C THR A 63 -8.72 -0.22 -0.08
N ASN A 64 -9.13 -0.75 -1.23
CA ASN A 64 -10.52 -0.68 -1.71
C ASN A 64 -11.38 -1.86 -1.22
N ALA A 65 -10.82 -2.80 -0.46
CA ALA A 65 -11.59 -3.81 0.24
C ALA A 65 -12.36 -3.19 1.42
N GLU A 66 -13.30 -3.94 1.99
CA GLU A 66 -14.12 -3.49 3.11
C GLU A 66 -13.33 -3.39 4.43
N ARG A 67 -13.81 -2.57 5.36
CA ARG A 67 -13.24 -2.46 6.71
C ARG A 67 -13.16 -3.84 7.38
N GLY A 68 -12.03 -4.12 8.02
CA GLY A 68 -11.75 -5.41 8.65
C GLY A 68 -11.04 -6.41 7.73
N TRP A 69 -11.02 -6.18 6.40
CA TRP A 69 -10.35 -7.07 5.45
C TRP A 69 -8.87 -7.24 5.74
N ILE A 70 -8.14 -6.16 6.02
CA ILE A 70 -6.69 -6.19 6.25
C ILE A 70 -6.37 -7.04 7.47
N GLU A 71 -7.06 -6.78 8.58
CA GLU A 71 -6.81 -7.45 9.85
C GLU A 71 -7.14 -8.94 9.74
N LEU A 72 -8.32 -9.29 9.22
CA LEU A 72 -8.77 -10.67 9.07
C LEU A 72 -7.89 -11.46 8.10
N SER A 73 -7.55 -10.88 6.95
CA SER A 73 -6.69 -11.53 5.95
C SER A 73 -5.25 -11.66 6.41
N CYS A 74 -4.71 -10.67 7.13
CA CYS A 74 -3.39 -10.77 7.71
C CYS A 74 -3.35 -11.88 8.78
N GLN A 75 -4.32 -11.95 9.68
CA GLN A 75 -4.37 -13.01 10.71
C GLN A 75 -4.46 -14.41 10.10
N LYS A 76 -5.27 -14.58 9.05
CA LYS A 76 -5.46 -15.88 8.40
C LYS A 76 -4.27 -16.29 7.54
N PHE A 77 -3.78 -15.39 6.69
CA PHE A 77 -2.84 -15.73 5.62
C PHE A 77 -1.41 -15.29 5.90
N LEU A 78 -1.19 -14.18 6.63
CA LEU A 78 0.13 -13.63 6.93
C LEU A 78 0.32 -13.39 8.44
N PRO A 79 0.08 -14.39 9.32
CA PRO A 79 0.01 -14.17 10.77
C PRO A 79 1.29 -13.58 11.37
N THR A 80 2.45 -13.91 10.80
CA THR A 80 3.76 -13.38 11.25
C THR A 80 4.01 -11.93 10.82
N LEU A 81 3.26 -11.42 9.84
CA LEU A 81 3.27 -10.00 9.45
C LEU A 81 2.45 -9.14 10.40
N TYR A 82 1.44 -9.70 11.07
CA TYR A 82 0.46 -8.96 11.85
C TYR A 82 1.07 -7.98 12.87
N PRO A 83 2.11 -8.33 13.65
CA PRO A 83 2.77 -7.37 14.55
C PRO A 83 3.37 -6.16 13.83
N ALA A 84 3.80 -6.31 12.57
CA ALA A 84 4.34 -5.21 11.78
C ALA A 84 3.26 -4.18 11.37
N LEU A 85 1.97 -4.50 11.52
CA LEU A 85 0.87 -3.56 11.32
C LEU A 85 0.61 -2.66 12.53
N GLU A 86 1.22 -2.96 13.68
CA GLU A 86 1.09 -2.12 14.87
C GLU A 86 1.53 -0.68 14.57
N SER A 87 0.73 0.29 15.04
CA SER A 87 0.95 1.73 14.78
C SER A 87 0.92 2.16 13.31
N VAL A 88 0.55 1.27 12.39
CA VAL A 88 0.24 1.64 10.99
C VAL A 88 -1.22 2.00 10.90
N LYS A 89 -1.53 3.17 10.35
CA LYS A 89 -2.92 3.51 10.07
C LYS A 89 -3.42 2.66 8.91
N VAL A 90 -4.56 2.00 9.12
CA VAL A 90 -5.28 1.25 8.09
C VAL A 90 -6.55 2.02 7.71
N LEU A 91 -6.82 2.12 6.40
CA LEU A 91 -7.99 2.79 5.85
C LEU A 91 -8.60 1.95 4.73
N SER A 92 -9.86 1.56 4.91
CA SER A 92 -10.70 1.11 3.78
C SER A 92 -11.25 2.35 3.07
N ALA A 93 -10.74 2.64 1.87
CA ALA A 93 -11.24 3.72 1.03
C ALA A 93 -12.69 3.46 0.63
N ARG A 94 -13.03 2.21 0.27
CA ARG A 94 -14.39 1.81 -0.07
C ARG A 94 -15.37 2.08 1.06
N THR A 95 -15.19 1.45 2.22
CA THR A 95 -16.12 1.62 3.35
C THR A 95 -16.24 3.07 3.81
N THR A 96 -15.22 3.89 3.57
CA THR A 96 -15.22 5.31 3.99
C THR A 96 -15.90 6.23 2.98
N TYR A 97 -15.75 5.99 1.68
CA TYR A 97 -16.14 6.96 0.64
C TYR A 97 -17.17 6.42 -0.37
N GLU A 98 -17.47 5.12 -0.38
CA GLU A 98 -18.54 4.55 -1.19
C GLU A 98 -19.88 5.18 -0.81
N SER A 99 -20.56 5.74 -1.80
CA SER A 99 -21.88 6.32 -1.64
C SER A 99 -22.63 6.28 -2.96
N SER A 100 -23.93 6.59 -2.94
CA SER A 100 -24.76 6.64 -4.15
C SER A 100 -24.25 7.62 -5.21
N THR A 101 -23.50 8.66 -4.81
CA THR A 101 -22.92 9.67 -5.70
C THR A 101 -21.45 9.39 -6.03
N LEU A 102 -20.83 8.42 -5.37
CA LEU A 102 -19.42 8.08 -5.55
C LEU A 102 -19.24 6.55 -5.53
N ALA A 103 -19.46 5.91 -6.67
CA ALA A 103 -19.38 4.46 -6.82
C ALA A 103 -18.04 3.96 -7.41
N SER A 104 -17.12 4.87 -7.76
CA SER A 104 -15.87 4.51 -8.44
C SER A 104 -14.75 4.18 -7.45
N PRO A 105 -14.14 2.97 -7.53
CA PRO A 105 -12.99 2.59 -6.69
C PRO A 105 -11.80 3.53 -6.78
N LEU A 106 -11.57 4.12 -7.96
CA LEU A 106 -10.55 5.15 -8.13
C LEU A 106 -10.86 6.39 -7.29
N GLU A 107 -12.10 6.86 -7.31
CA GLU A 107 -12.50 8.07 -6.59
C GLU A 107 -12.40 7.89 -5.07
N TRP A 108 -12.68 6.69 -4.56
CA TRP A 108 -12.49 6.37 -3.15
C TRP A 108 -11.02 6.53 -2.76
N LYS A 109 -10.08 5.98 -3.55
CA LYS A 109 -8.65 6.15 -3.29
C LYS A 109 -8.17 7.58 -3.45
N VAL A 110 -8.65 8.32 -4.46
CA VAL A 110 -8.32 9.75 -4.61
C VAL A 110 -8.67 10.53 -3.35
N ARG A 111 -9.87 10.31 -2.78
CA ARG A 111 -10.29 10.98 -1.53
C ARG A 111 -9.50 10.51 -0.31
N ALA A 112 -9.24 9.20 -0.22
CA ALA A 112 -8.43 8.63 0.85
C ALA A 112 -7.00 9.22 0.86
N PHE A 113 -6.36 9.27 -0.30
CA PHE A 113 -5.01 9.83 -0.45
C PHE A 113 -5.00 11.32 -0.09
N ALA A 114 -5.93 12.11 -0.64
CA ALA A 114 -6.01 13.54 -0.33
C ALA A 114 -6.21 13.80 1.18
N THR A 115 -7.07 13.01 1.83
CA THR A 115 -7.34 13.12 3.27
C THR A 115 -6.09 12.78 4.10
N GLU A 116 -5.36 11.73 3.74
CA GLU A 116 -4.14 11.34 4.45
C GLU A 116 -2.97 12.31 4.22
N ILE A 117 -2.86 12.87 3.01
CA ILE A 117 -1.90 13.93 2.69
C ILE A 117 -2.21 15.17 3.55
N GLU A 118 -3.47 15.61 3.59
CA GLU A 118 -3.87 16.74 4.44
C GLU A 118 -3.61 16.47 5.93
N ARG A 119 -3.89 15.25 6.42
CA ARG A 119 -3.63 14.88 7.81
C ARG A 119 -2.14 15.00 8.16
N VAL A 120 -1.25 14.53 7.29
CA VAL A 120 0.19 14.47 7.58
C VAL A 120 0.86 15.84 7.43
N TYR A 121 0.52 16.60 6.40
CA TYR A 121 1.18 17.89 6.12
C TYR A 121 0.43 19.08 6.72
N GLY A 122 -0.85 18.91 7.09
CA GLY A 122 -1.74 19.96 7.56
C GLY A 122 -2.17 20.91 6.45
N ARG A 123 -3.38 21.49 6.57
CA ARG A 123 -3.95 22.43 5.58
C ARG A 123 -3.01 23.57 5.19
N ALA A 124 -2.39 24.21 6.18
CA ALA A 124 -1.44 25.29 5.94
C ALA A 124 -0.17 24.79 5.22
N GLY A 125 0.28 23.57 5.53
CA GLY A 125 1.41 22.95 4.85
C GLY A 125 1.14 22.63 3.39
N LEU A 126 -0.10 22.30 3.03
CA LEU A 126 -0.48 22.01 1.64
C LEU A 126 -0.30 23.21 0.71
N THR A 127 -0.59 24.43 1.17
CA THR A 127 -0.50 25.63 0.33
C THR A 127 0.87 26.30 0.32
N GLN A 128 1.76 25.94 1.25
CA GLN A 128 3.12 26.52 1.35
C GLN A 128 4.11 25.84 0.38
N PRO A 129 4.69 26.58 -0.59
CA PRO A 129 5.66 26.01 -1.54
C PRO A 129 7.03 25.68 -0.92
N SER A 130 7.42 26.39 0.14
CA SER A 130 8.67 26.17 0.87
C SER A 130 8.62 24.89 1.70
N ARG A 131 7.43 24.43 2.11
CA ARG A 131 7.26 23.17 2.82
C ARG A 131 7.22 22.04 1.80
N ARG A 132 8.35 21.32 1.67
CA ARG A 132 8.44 20.13 0.83
C ARG A 132 7.51 19.03 1.33
N LYS A 133 6.74 18.44 0.42
CA LYS A 133 5.99 17.20 0.65
C LYS A 133 6.65 16.08 -0.14
N ASN A 134 6.73 14.89 0.44
CA ASN A 134 7.24 13.71 -0.22
C ASN A 134 6.22 12.59 -0.05
N VAL A 135 5.52 12.23 -1.12
CA VAL A 135 4.43 11.24 -1.08
C VAL A 135 4.80 10.07 -1.99
N LEU A 136 5.09 8.93 -1.38
CA LEU A 136 5.33 7.67 -2.08
C LEU A 136 4.07 6.81 -2.03
N SER A 137 3.69 6.22 -3.15
CA SER A 137 2.64 5.20 -3.21
C SER A 137 3.18 3.90 -3.80
N LEU A 138 2.88 2.79 -3.14
CA LEU A 138 3.18 1.43 -3.57
C LEU A 138 1.86 0.68 -3.74
N GLY A 139 1.63 0.13 -4.92
CA GLY A 139 0.39 -0.57 -5.24
C GLY A 139 0.49 -1.30 -6.56
N ASP A 140 -0.26 -2.38 -6.71
CA ASP A 140 -0.27 -3.20 -7.91
C ASP A 140 -1.26 -2.70 -8.96
N SER A 141 -2.19 -1.79 -8.67
CA SER A 141 -3.22 -1.40 -9.63
C SER A 141 -3.00 0.01 -10.22
N VAL A 142 -3.71 0.30 -11.30
CA VAL A 142 -3.73 1.66 -11.87
C VAL A 142 -4.43 2.67 -10.95
N HIS A 143 -5.21 2.19 -9.97
CA HIS A 143 -5.97 3.06 -9.07
C HIS A 143 -5.06 3.83 -8.12
N GLU A 144 -4.02 3.20 -7.55
CA GLU A 144 -3.09 3.87 -6.63
C GLU A 144 -2.24 4.89 -7.38
N ARG A 145 -1.78 4.52 -8.58
CA ARG A 145 -1.01 5.38 -9.46
C ARG A 145 -1.78 6.65 -9.81
N GLU A 146 -3.02 6.52 -10.26
CA GLU A 146 -3.85 7.67 -10.62
C GLU A 146 -4.35 8.44 -9.38
N ALA A 147 -4.62 7.77 -8.27
CA ALA A 147 -4.98 8.41 -7.01
C ALA A 147 -3.85 9.31 -6.49
N LEU A 148 -2.60 8.83 -6.50
CA LEU A 148 -1.43 9.63 -6.13
C LEU A 148 -1.31 10.85 -7.04
N ARG A 149 -1.36 10.65 -8.36
CA ARG A 149 -1.25 11.73 -9.34
C ARG A 149 -2.30 12.80 -9.10
N ARG A 150 -3.58 12.42 -8.98
CA ARG A 150 -4.69 13.37 -8.78
C ARG A 150 -4.65 14.05 -7.42
N ALA A 151 -4.32 13.33 -6.35
CA ALA A 151 -4.25 13.91 -5.01
C ALA A 151 -3.07 14.88 -4.83
N THR A 152 -2.04 14.77 -5.67
CA THR A 152 -0.82 15.60 -5.57
C THR A 152 -0.69 16.67 -6.66
N LEU A 153 -1.50 16.61 -7.73
CA LEU A 153 -1.39 17.45 -8.93
C LEU A 153 -1.27 18.96 -8.65
N HIS A 154 -1.98 19.46 -7.64
CA HIS A 154 -2.03 20.89 -7.30
C HIS A 154 -1.28 21.23 -6.01
N LEU A 155 -0.46 20.33 -5.48
CA LEU A 155 0.29 20.55 -4.25
C LEU A 155 1.65 21.17 -4.56
N PRO A 156 1.88 22.47 -4.26
CA PRO A 156 3.16 23.11 -4.52
C PRO A 156 4.27 22.44 -3.69
N GLY A 157 5.43 22.23 -4.30
CA GLY A 157 6.59 21.63 -3.63
C GLY A 157 6.41 20.17 -3.21
N CYS A 158 5.46 19.45 -3.83
CA CYS A 158 5.26 18.02 -3.62
C CYS A 158 6.11 17.21 -4.61
N TRP A 159 6.85 16.24 -4.09
CA TRP A 159 7.42 15.14 -4.86
C TRP A 159 6.49 13.93 -4.73
N SER A 160 5.83 13.58 -5.83
CA SER A 160 4.99 12.39 -5.92
C SER A 160 5.74 11.25 -6.59
N LYS A 161 5.75 10.10 -5.92
CA LYS A 161 6.55 8.95 -6.34
C LYS A 161 5.69 7.69 -6.35
N CYS A 162 5.45 7.14 -7.52
CA CYS A 162 4.71 5.90 -7.70
C CYS A 162 5.67 4.73 -7.94
N LEU A 163 5.49 3.66 -7.17
CA LEU A 163 6.03 2.33 -7.44
C LEU A 163 4.86 1.41 -7.78
N LYS A 164 4.59 1.26 -9.08
CA LYS A 164 3.56 0.37 -9.60
C LYS A 164 4.09 -1.05 -9.62
N PHE A 165 3.54 -1.89 -8.76
CA PHE A 165 3.85 -3.32 -8.69
C PHE A 165 3.17 -4.09 -9.83
N VAL A 166 3.58 -5.35 -10.01
CA VAL A 166 2.99 -6.23 -11.00
C VAL A 166 1.60 -6.67 -10.52
N GLU A 167 0.61 -6.59 -11.40
CA GLU A 167 -0.76 -7.01 -11.10
C GLU A 167 -0.84 -8.52 -10.90
N ARG A 168 -1.59 -8.95 -9.87
CA ARG A 168 -1.81 -10.36 -9.54
C ARG A 168 -0.50 -11.17 -9.45
N PRO A 169 0.47 -10.73 -8.64
CA PRO A 169 1.76 -11.40 -8.56
C PRO A 169 1.60 -12.81 -7.97
N ASP A 170 2.42 -13.74 -8.45
CA ASP A 170 2.65 -14.98 -7.72
C ASP A 170 3.57 -14.72 -6.50
N ILE A 171 3.78 -15.76 -5.69
CA ILE A 171 4.62 -15.72 -4.49
C ILE A 171 6.04 -15.21 -4.78
N SER A 172 6.63 -15.64 -5.90
CA SER A 172 8.00 -15.22 -6.24
C SER A 172 8.04 -13.75 -6.61
N LYS A 173 7.08 -13.28 -7.42
CA LYS A 173 7.01 -11.87 -7.84
C LYS A 173 6.77 -10.92 -6.66
N ILE A 174 5.86 -11.26 -5.73
CA ILE A 174 5.59 -10.41 -4.56
C ILE A 174 6.80 -10.36 -3.62
N CYS A 175 7.50 -11.47 -3.40
CA CYS A 175 8.74 -11.47 -2.62
C CYS A 175 9.84 -10.64 -3.31
N HIS A 176 10.00 -10.80 -4.63
CA HIS A 176 11.03 -10.10 -5.39
C HIS A 176 10.80 -8.58 -5.43
N GLN A 177 9.58 -8.12 -5.67
CA GLN A 177 9.29 -6.69 -5.68
C GLN A 177 9.51 -6.05 -4.29
N HIS A 178 9.16 -6.74 -3.20
CA HIS A 178 9.47 -6.27 -1.85
C HIS A 178 10.98 -6.20 -1.59
N ALA A 179 11.74 -7.21 -2.00
CA ALA A 179 13.20 -7.19 -1.89
C ALA A 179 13.83 -6.03 -2.69
N LEU A 180 13.36 -5.78 -3.92
CA LEU A 180 13.78 -4.64 -4.73
C LEU A 180 13.50 -3.31 -4.04
N VAL A 181 12.31 -3.16 -3.45
CA VAL A 181 11.95 -1.96 -2.69
C VAL A 181 12.88 -1.80 -1.50
N CYS A 182 13.08 -2.83 -0.66
CA CYS A 182 13.98 -2.76 0.49
C CYS A 182 15.39 -2.29 0.10
N ASN A 183 15.95 -2.83 -0.98
CA ASN A 183 17.31 -2.49 -1.46
C ASN A 183 17.45 -1.05 -1.96
N HIS A 184 16.34 -0.40 -2.32
CA HIS A 184 16.34 0.94 -2.90
C HIS A 184 15.54 1.97 -2.10
N PHE A 185 14.94 1.56 -0.98
CA PHE A 185 13.88 2.34 -0.33
C PHE A 185 14.37 3.71 0.11
N GLU A 186 15.53 3.75 0.77
CA GLU A 186 16.14 4.99 1.24
C GLU A 186 16.43 5.93 0.06
N ARG A 187 16.99 5.42 -1.04
CA ARG A 187 17.26 6.20 -2.26
C ARG A 187 15.99 6.74 -2.88
N LEU A 188 14.92 5.95 -2.93
CA LEU A 188 13.61 6.37 -3.45
C LEU A 188 13.00 7.48 -2.59
N VAL A 189 13.10 7.37 -1.27
CA VAL A 189 12.63 8.39 -0.34
C VAL A 189 13.43 9.68 -0.48
N GLN A 190 14.77 9.59 -0.56
CA GLN A 190 15.67 10.74 -0.67
C GLN A 190 15.70 11.39 -2.06
N HIS A 191 15.22 10.71 -3.10
CA HIS A 191 15.19 11.27 -4.45
C HIS A 191 14.40 12.60 -4.50
N ALA A 192 15.01 13.67 -5.01
CA ALA A 192 14.46 15.03 -4.91
C ALA A 192 13.60 15.44 -6.11
N ASP A 193 12.81 14.51 -6.66
CA ASP A 193 11.90 14.75 -7.79
C ASP A 193 10.72 13.76 -7.79
N ASN A 194 9.79 13.96 -8.72
CA ASN A 194 8.72 13.03 -9.01
C ASN A 194 9.27 11.74 -9.64
N LEU A 195 8.68 10.60 -9.28
CA LEU A 195 9.00 9.31 -9.88
C LEU A 195 7.74 8.58 -10.27
N ASP A 196 7.79 7.87 -11.39
CA ASP A 196 6.73 6.95 -11.78
C ASP A 196 7.37 5.72 -12.40
N TYR A 197 7.59 4.71 -11.56
CA TYR A 197 8.25 3.47 -11.93
C TYR A 197 7.27 2.30 -11.87
N SER A 198 7.23 1.52 -12.95
CA SER A 198 6.55 0.22 -12.97
C SER A 198 7.58 -0.89 -12.86
N ILE A 199 7.46 -1.71 -11.82
CA ILE A 199 8.29 -2.90 -11.64
C ILE A 199 7.95 -3.90 -12.74
N ARG A 200 8.98 -4.44 -13.40
CA ARG A 200 8.87 -5.52 -14.36
C ARG A 200 9.68 -6.68 -13.81
N CYS A 201 9.00 -7.72 -13.35
CA CYS A 201 9.60 -8.96 -12.84
C CYS A 201 9.06 -10.17 -13.59
#